data_AF-A0A846YDZ9-F1
#
_entry.id   AF-A0A846YDZ9-F1
#
_cell.length_a   1.000
_cell.length_b   1.000
_cell.length_c   1.000
_cell.angle_alpha   90.00
_cell.angle_beta   90.00
_cell.angle_gamma   90.00
#
_symmetry.space_group_name_H-M   'P 1'
#
loop_
_entity.id
_entity.type
_entity.pdbx_description
1 polymer ?
#
loop_
_entity_poly.entity_id
_entity_poly.type
_entity_poly.pdbx_seq_one_letter_code
_entity_poly.pdbx_strand_id
1 'polypeptide(L)'
;MSIWNVLHSIALTVILSSIAATVLGCAWPTDPSRSLERLHQRPHRPHRPIIGAIPKPIAWTCELPGVPLDLDDAHSAMRRHRTHDCPRRRAAYATLVAHGCLVPDSSRRAYRQKAWS
;
A
#
# COMPACT_ATOMS: atom_id res chain seq x y z
N MET A 1 -14.41 16.56 49.90
CA MET A 1 -14.84 16.28 48.52
C MET A 1 -15.65 14.99 48.50
N SER A 2 -16.82 14.99 47.86
CA SER A 2 -17.65 13.78 47.75
C SER A 2 -16.92 12.72 46.91
N ILE A 3 -17.00 11.46 47.36
CA ILE A 3 -16.49 10.29 46.62
C ILE A 3 -17.04 10.26 45.18
N TRP A 4 -18.24 10.81 45.01
CA TRP A 4 -18.89 11.03 43.72
C TRP A 4 -18.09 11.89 42.74
N ASN A 5 -17.47 12.98 43.20
CA ASN A 5 -16.65 13.85 42.33
C ASN A 5 -15.34 13.17 41.91
N VAL A 6 -14.81 12.29 42.77
CA VAL A 6 -13.60 11.50 42.48
C VAL A 6 -13.92 10.45 41.42
N LEU A 7 -15.05 9.74 41.55
CA LEU A 7 -15.53 8.78 40.57
C LEU A 7 -15.78 9.42 39.20
N HIS A 8 -16.44 10.59 39.17
CA HIS A 8 -16.65 11.32 37.92
C HIS A 8 -15.34 11.75 37.25
N SER A 9 -14.37 12.23 38.03
CA SER A 9 -13.06 12.64 37.49
C SER A 9 -12.32 11.45 36.89
N ILE A 10 -12.32 10.30 37.56
CA ILE A 10 -11.68 9.06 37.08
C ILE A 10 -12.39 8.56 35.81
N ALA A 11 -13.72 8.55 35.78
CA ALA A 11 -14.46 8.14 34.60
C ALA A 11 -14.15 9.03 33.39
N LEU A 12 -14.10 10.36 33.60
CA LEU A 12 -13.78 11.31 32.53
C LEU A 12 -12.36 11.13 31.99
N THR A 13 -11.36 10.92 32.86
CA THR A 13 -9.97 10.72 32.42
C THR A 13 -9.79 9.43 31.62
N VAL A 14 -10.45 8.34 32.05
CA VAL A 14 -10.42 7.05 31.33
C VAL A 14 -11.08 7.18 29.95
N ILE A 15 -12.23 7.87 29.87
CA ILE A 15 -12.94 8.10 28.61
C ILE A 15 -12.07 8.95 27.66
N LEU A 16 -11.53 10.06 28.13
CA LEU A 16 -10.66 10.95 27.35
C LEU A 16 -9.41 10.23 26.83
N SER A 17 -8.75 9.45 27.68
CA SER A 17 -7.57 8.66 27.30
C SER A 17 -7.91 7.58 26.26
N SER A 18 -9.04 6.90 26.42
CA SER A 18 -9.52 5.90 25.47
C SER A 18 -9.83 6.50 24.10
N ILE A 19 -10.48 7.67 24.06
CA ILE A 19 -10.78 8.39 22.82
C ILE A 19 -9.47 8.80 22.13
N ALA A 20 -8.52 9.36 22.87
CA ALA A 20 -7.22 9.75 22.33
C ALA A 20 -6.44 8.55 21.77
N ALA A 21 -6.43 7.41 22.47
CA ALA A 21 -5.82 6.17 22.01
C ALA A 21 -6.53 5.60 20.76
N THR A 22 -7.85 5.71 20.69
CA THR A 22 -8.64 5.24 19.54
C THR A 22 -8.39 6.11 18.32
N VAL A 23 -8.35 7.44 18.46
CA VAL A 23 -8.03 8.36 17.35
C VAL A 23 -6.59 8.14 16.86
N LEU A 24 -5.62 7.94 17.76
CA LEU A 24 -4.24 7.58 17.37
C LEU A 24 -4.16 6.20 16.70
N GLY A 25 -4.92 5.21 17.19
CA GLY A 25 -5.01 3.87 16.62
C GLY A 25 -5.75 3.82 15.29
N CYS A 26 -6.69 4.72 15.03
CA CYS A 26 -7.33 4.86 13.71
C CYS A 26 -6.42 5.60 12.72
N ALA A 27 -5.56 6.51 13.19
CA ALA A 27 -4.56 7.20 12.36
C ALA A 27 -3.33 6.32 12.05
N TRP A 28 -3.02 5.34 12.90
CA TRP A 28 -1.97 4.36 12.66
C TRP A 28 -2.60 3.01 12.28
N PRO A 29 -2.70 2.67 10.98
CA PRO A 29 -3.31 1.43 10.56
C PRO A 29 -2.47 0.28 11.13
N THR A 30 -2.94 -0.26 12.23
CA THR A 30 -2.46 -1.51 12.76
C THR A 30 -3.03 -2.52 11.78
N ASP A 31 -2.18 -3.12 10.97
CA ASP A 31 -2.51 -4.22 10.07
C ASP A 31 -2.14 -5.54 10.80
N PRO A 32 -2.95 -6.07 11.74
CA PRO A 32 -2.64 -7.36 12.34
C PRO A 32 -3.37 -8.46 11.57
N SER A 33 -2.62 -9.53 11.27
CA SER A 33 -3.12 -10.90 11.27
C SER A 33 -3.71 -11.53 10.01
N ARG A 34 -3.44 -11.04 8.78
CA ARG A 34 -3.61 -11.89 7.56
C ARG A 34 -2.34 -12.65 7.13
N SER A 35 -1.20 -12.36 7.77
CA SER A 35 0.09 -13.01 7.45
C SER A 35 0.34 -14.30 8.23
N LEU A 36 -0.24 -14.44 9.44
CA LEU A 36 0.12 -15.54 10.33
C LEU A 36 -0.63 -16.84 9.99
N GLU A 37 -1.86 -16.76 9.45
CA GLU A 37 -2.56 -17.93 8.89
C GLU A 37 -1.85 -18.50 7.65
N ARG A 38 -1.23 -17.64 6.81
CA ARG A 38 -0.50 -18.09 5.62
C ARG A 38 0.81 -18.80 5.94
N LEU A 39 1.39 -18.57 7.11
CA LEU A 39 2.60 -19.29 7.55
C LEU A 39 2.29 -20.71 8.02
N HIS A 40 1.06 -21.02 8.40
CA HIS A 40 0.69 -22.36 8.88
C HIS A 40 0.42 -23.38 7.75
N GLN A 41 0.28 -22.91 6.51
CA GLN A 41 -0.23 -23.74 5.40
C GLN A 41 0.78 -24.20 4.35
N ARG A 42 2.10 -24.12 4.58
CA ARG A 42 3.04 -24.69 3.61
C ARG A 42 3.96 -25.76 4.20
N PRO A 43 3.67 -27.05 3.97
CA PRO A 43 4.58 -28.13 4.29
C PRO A 43 5.86 -28.04 3.46
N HIS A 44 6.94 -28.45 4.13
CA HIS A 44 8.32 -28.52 3.67
C HIS A 44 8.50 -29.14 2.28
N ARG A 45 9.37 -28.53 1.48
CA ARG A 45 10.13 -29.26 0.46
C ARG A 45 11.58 -28.78 0.49
N PRO A 46 12.56 -29.63 0.86
CA PRO A 46 13.96 -29.27 0.81
C PRO A 46 14.49 -29.54 -0.60
N HIS A 47 14.93 -28.51 -1.30
CA HIS A 47 15.83 -28.69 -2.42
C HIS A 47 16.88 -27.59 -2.47
N ARG A 48 18.11 -27.98 -2.11
CA ARG A 48 19.39 -27.39 -2.52
C ARG A 48 19.68 -27.86 -3.98
N PRO A 49 20.69 -27.38 -4.72
CA PRO A 49 21.45 -26.11 -4.66
C PRO A 49 21.60 -25.41 -6.05
N ILE A 50 22.17 -24.19 -6.04
CA ILE A 50 23.15 -23.64 -7.02
C ILE A 50 22.67 -23.10 -8.40
N ILE A 51 23.13 -21.85 -8.66
CA ILE A 51 23.34 -21.12 -9.93
C ILE A 51 22.10 -20.59 -10.67
N GLY A 52 22.09 -19.26 -10.81
CA GLY A 52 21.14 -18.50 -11.62
C GLY A 52 20.66 -17.30 -10.80
N ALA A 53 21.16 -16.11 -11.14
CA ALA A 53 20.71 -14.87 -10.54
C ALA A 53 19.18 -14.82 -10.54
N ILE A 54 18.56 -14.94 -9.36
CA ILE A 54 17.11 -14.84 -9.22
C ILE A 54 16.76 -13.40 -9.65
N PRO A 55 16.01 -13.20 -10.74
CA PRO A 55 15.46 -11.88 -11.03
C PRO A 55 14.62 -11.54 -9.81
N LYS A 56 14.89 -10.39 -9.18
CA LYS A 56 14.11 -9.89 -8.04
C LYS A 56 12.63 -10.23 -8.27
N PRO A 57 11.89 -10.76 -7.27
CA PRO A 57 10.49 -11.19 -7.40
C PRO A 57 9.49 -10.08 -7.79
N ILE A 58 9.99 -8.92 -8.25
CA ILE A 58 9.24 -7.83 -8.84
C ILE A 58 9.04 -8.07 -10.35
N ALA A 59 9.98 -8.75 -11.03
CA ALA A 59 9.98 -8.88 -12.49
C ALA A 59 8.73 -9.58 -13.06
N TRP A 60 8.26 -10.66 -12.44
CA TRP A 60 7.03 -11.36 -12.86
C TRP A 60 5.76 -10.50 -12.67
N THR A 61 5.79 -9.53 -11.76
CA THR A 61 4.67 -8.60 -11.55
C THR A 61 4.73 -7.37 -12.46
N CYS A 62 5.85 -7.10 -13.12
CA CYS A 62 6.05 -5.91 -13.95
C CYS A 62 5.53 -6.05 -15.39
N GLU A 63 5.14 -7.27 -15.79
CA GLU A 63 4.64 -7.55 -17.15
C GLU A 63 3.42 -6.71 -17.49
N LEU A 64 3.32 -6.35 -18.77
CA LEU A 64 2.20 -5.58 -19.28
C LEU A 64 0.95 -6.46 -19.22
N PRO A 65 -0.11 -6.06 -18.50
CA PRO A 65 -1.35 -6.81 -18.53
C PRO A 65 -1.95 -6.69 -19.93
N GLY A 66 -2.35 -7.82 -20.50
CA GLY A 66 -2.99 -7.87 -21.83
C GLY A 66 -4.39 -7.25 -21.87
N VAL A 67 -4.93 -6.85 -20.70
CA VAL A 67 -6.24 -6.23 -20.53
C VAL A 67 -6.06 -4.98 -19.66
N PRO A 68 -6.84 -3.90 -19.86
CA PRO A 68 -6.87 -2.78 -18.92
C PRO A 68 -7.11 -3.27 -17.49
N LEU A 69 -6.42 -2.67 -16.51
CA LEU A 69 -6.64 -3.05 -15.13
C LEU A 69 -8.01 -2.56 -14.67
N ASP A 70 -8.60 -3.24 -13.71
CA ASP A 70 -9.70 -2.66 -12.94
C ASP A 70 -9.17 -1.50 -12.07
N LEU A 71 -10.07 -0.62 -11.63
CA LEU A 71 -9.74 0.59 -10.88
C LEU A 71 -8.92 0.27 -9.62
N ASP A 72 -9.39 -0.67 -8.80
CA ASP A 72 -8.73 -1.06 -7.54
C ASP A 72 -7.35 -1.70 -7.79
N ASP A 73 -7.23 -2.46 -8.87
CA ASP A 73 -5.99 -3.06 -9.32
C ASP A 73 -4.99 -2.01 -9.82
N ALA A 74 -5.48 -0.97 -10.49
CA ALA A 74 -4.66 0.16 -10.93
C ALA A 74 -4.12 0.95 -9.72
N HIS A 75 -4.94 1.23 -8.71
CA HIS A 75 -4.47 1.84 -7.46
C HIS A 75 -3.42 0.95 -6.76
N SER A 76 -3.67 -0.36 -6.70
CA SER A 76 -2.75 -1.32 -6.07
C SER A 76 -1.42 -1.44 -6.82
N ALA A 77 -1.46 -1.40 -8.15
CA ALA A 77 -0.27 -1.39 -8.99
C ALA A 77 0.55 -0.10 -8.81
N MET A 78 -0.10 1.06 -8.75
CA MET A 78 0.58 2.33 -8.45
C MET A 78 1.29 2.32 -7.08
N ARG A 79 0.69 1.70 -6.05
CA ARG A 79 1.32 1.50 -4.73
C ARG A 79 2.53 0.57 -4.79
N ARG A 80 2.38 -0.60 -5.40
CA ARG A 80 3.45 -1.62 -5.51
C ARG A 80 4.63 -1.18 -6.36
N HIS A 81 4.37 -0.41 -7.41
CA HIS A 81 5.38 0.00 -8.39
C HIS A 81 5.79 1.48 -8.22
N ARG A 82 5.63 2.09 -7.03
CA ARG A 82 5.96 3.51 -6.81
C ARG A 82 7.42 3.87 -7.14
N THR A 83 8.35 2.95 -6.89
CA THR A 83 9.81 3.18 -6.93
C THR A 83 10.41 3.02 -8.33
N HIS A 84 9.73 2.34 -9.26
CA HIS A 84 10.28 2.06 -10.59
C HIS A 84 9.21 2.25 -11.68
N ASP A 85 9.65 2.51 -12.91
CA ASP A 85 8.76 2.72 -14.05
C ASP A 85 8.69 1.44 -14.90
N CYS A 86 7.69 0.59 -14.64
CA CYS A 86 7.45 -0.65 -15.39
C CYS A 86 6.24 -0.53 -16.32
N PRO A 87 6.11 -1.42 -17.34
CA PRO A 87 4.94 -1.47 -18.21
C PRO A 87 3.61 -1.53 -17.44
N ARG A 88 3.53 -2.35 -16.38
CA ARG A 88 2.33 -2.44 -15.55
C ARG A 88 1.96 -1.14 -14.83
N ARG A 89 2.94 -0.39 -14.35
CA ARG A 89 2.71 0.93 -13.75
C ARG A 89 2.14 1.91 -14.77
N ARG A 90 2.68 1.90 -16.00
CA ARG A 90 2.18 2.74 -17.10
C ARG A 90 0.74 2.37 -17.49
N ALA A 91 0.42 1.08 -17.55
CA ALA A 91 -0.94 0.61 -17.80
C ALA A 91 -1.91 1.03 -16.67
N ALA A 92 -1.49 0.90 -15.41
CA ALA A 92 -2.27 1.37 -14.26
C ALA A 92 -2.51 2.89 -14.31
N TYR A 93 -1.47 3.67 -14.61
CA TYR A 93 -1.59 5.11 -14.77
C TYR A 93 -2.58 5.48 -15.89
N ALA A 94 -2.48 4.84 -17.06
CA ALA A 94 -3.40 5.07 -18.17
C ALA A 94 -4.85 4.74 -17.81
N THR A 95 -5.06 3.64 -17.07
CA THR A 95 -6.37 3.25 -16.55
C THR A 95 -6.94 4.35 -15.64
N LEU A 96 -6.16 4.84 -14.67
CA LEU A 96 -6.65 5.87 -13.75
C LEU A 96 -6.92 7.22 -14.43
N VAL A 97 -6.18 7.55 -15.48
CA VAL A 97 -6.46 8.72 -16.32
C VAL A 97 -7.77 8.52 -17.09
N ALA A 98 -7.99 7.34 -17.68
CA ALA A 98 -9.22 7.03 -18.41
C ALA A 98 -10.47 7.08 -17.50
N HIS A 99 -10.34 6.68 -16.25
CA HIS A 99 -11.39 6.77 -15.23
C HIS A 99 -11.52 8.16 -14.58
N GLY A 100 -10.67 9.14 -14.94
CA GLY A 100 -10.72 10.49 -14.39
C GLY A 100 -10.18 10.64 -12.96
N CYS A 101 -9.57 9.59 -12.39
CA CYS A 101 -8.99 9.62 -11.05
C CYS A 101 -7.64 10.34 -11.00
N LEU A 102 -6.97 10.51 -12.15
CA LEU A 102 -5.68 11.18 -12.28
C LEU A 102 -5.71 12.14 -13.48
N VAL A 103 -5.33 13.39 -13.25
CA VAL A 103 -5.12 14.37 -14.32
C VAL A 103 -3.67 14.27 -14.78
N PRO A 104 -3.41 14.06 -16.09
CA PRO A 104 -2.08 14.14 -16.64
C PRO A 104 -1.48 15.51 -16.39
N ASP A 105 -0.43 15.57 -15.59
CA ASP A 105 0.34 16.79 -15.39
C ASP A 105 1.13 17.10 -16.68
N SER A 106 0.52 17.88 -17.56
CA SER A 106 1.09 18.31 -18.84
C SER A 106 2.35 19.16 -18.65
N SER A 107 2.49 19.84 -17.51
CA SER A 107 3.65 20.68 -17.19
C SER A 107 4.93 19.87 -16.97
N ARG A 108 4.82 18.63 -16.46
CA ARG A 108 5.97 17.73 -16.26
C ARG A 108 6.54 17.13 -17.55
N ARG A 109 5.76 17.03 -18.63
CA ARG A 109 6.26 16.46 -19.91
C ARG A 109 7.26 17.37 -20.60
N ALA A 110 7.07 18.69 -20.52
CA ALA A 110 7.95 19.67 -21.15
C ALA A 110 9.38 19.63 -20.57
N TYR A 111 9.51 19.40 -19.25
CA TYR A 111 10.82 19.31 -18.60
C TYR A 111 11.62 18.06 -19.01
N ARG A 112 10.96 16.90 -19.12
CA ARG A 112 11.62 15.66 -19.58
C ARG A 112 12.12 15.75 -21.02
N GLN A 113 11.40 16.43 -21.90
CA GLN A 113 11.79 16.57 -23.31
C GLN A 113 13.01 17.50 -23.46
N LYS A 114 13.14 18.54 -22.64
CA LYS A 114 14.33 19.41 -22.63
C LYS A 114 15.59 18.74 -22.06
N ALA A 115 15.46 17.72 -21.22
CA ALA A 115 16.61 17.02 -20.63
C ALA A 115 17.28 16.00 -21.58
N TRP A 116 16.68 15.74 -22.74
CA TRP A 116 17.19 14.84 -23.78
C TRP A 116 17.47 15.56 -25.11
N SER A 117 17.41 16.90 -25.11
CA SER A 117 17.88 17.78 -26.19
C SER A 117 19.20 18.42 -25.78
#